data_AF-A0A2M9YF92-F1
#
_entry.id   AF-A0A2M9YF92-F1
#
_cell.length_a   1.000
_cell.length_b   1.000
_cell.length_c   1.000
_cell.angle_alpha   90.00
_cell.angle_beta   90.00
_cell.angle_gamma   90.00
#
_symmetry.space_group_name_H-M   'P 1'
#
loop_
_entity.id
_entity.type
_entity.pdbx_description
1 polymer ?
#
loop_
_entity_poly.entity_id
_entity_poly.type
_entity_poly.pdbx_seq_one_letter_code
_entity_poly.pdbx_strand_id
1 'polypeptide(L)'
;MDRNTRKQGNKSRIISPIPKKRPYTAFASIYDGVMKRAPYRDWAKMILESYQIGTQKIHPKIALDLGCGTCKIWKFLPSSTELWGIDNSPEMLQIADSQQIRGVRKLGDLLSFPKLNQSFDLIFSVHDTLNYFQKEEELSRVFAQVSAALEKNGVFFFDVSTSENFRKNFQDKVLKETHGKTKLVWKNEFDPETSVLKTSLEFSGPGISELEEHYHRAYPLETWSKILQNSGLEILGIGSDYEAWEIFPKANYWNFVCRKI
;
A
#
# COMPACT_ATOMS: atom_id res chain seq x y z
N MET A 1 -35.69 33.07 33.34
CA MET A 1 -34.52 32.79 34.18
C MET A 1 -34.38 31.29 34.31
N ASP A 2 -33.17 30.81 34.03
CA ASP A 2 -32.58 29.48 34.18
C ASP A 2 -33.19 28.26 33.47
N ARG A 3 -32.70 28.10 32.23
CA ARG A 3 -32.42 26.81 31.59
C ARG A 3 -31.03 26.36 32.04
N ASN A 4 -30.89 25.17 32.63
CA ASN A 4 -29.79 24.23 32.32
C ASN A 4 -29.81 23.02 33.26
N THR A 5 -30.36 21.91 32.77
CA THR A 5 -29.91 20.55 33.07
C THR A 5 -30.55 19.62 32.04
N ARG A 6 -29.86 19.37 30.92
CA ARG A 6 -30.13 18.18 30.09
C ARG A 6 -28.82 17.45 29.88
N LYS A 7 -28.72 16.30 30.55
CA LYS A 7 -27.77 15.22 30.26
C LYS A 7 -27.76 14.98 28.75
N GLN A 8 -26.65 15.27 28.08
CA GLN A 8 -26.42 14.75 26.74
C GLN A 8 -26.12 13.25 26.88
N GLY A 9 -27.09 12.45 26.47
CA GLY A 9 -26.94 11.01 26.34
C GLY A 9 -25.80 10.68 25.40
N ASN A 10 -25.01 9.70 25.81
CA ASN A 10 -23.93 9.08 25.07
C ASN A 10 -24.49 8.51 23.75
N LYS A 11 -24.44 9.29 22.67
CA LYS A 11 -24.79 8.78 21.33
C LYS A 11 -23.59 8.00 20.84
N SER A 12 -23.61 6.69 21.05
CA SER A 12 -22.79 5.75 20.30
C SER A 12 -22.96 6.05 18.81
N ARG A 13 -21.90 6.59 18.20
CA ARG A 13 -21.84 6.71 16.74
C ARG A 13 -21.62 5.31 16.21
N ILE A 14 -22.69 4.69 15.74
CA ILE A 14 -22.61 3.54 14.86
C ILE A 14 -21.89 4.04 13.60
N ILE A 15 -20.62 3.68 13.45
CA ILE A 15 -19.88 3.88 12.22
C ILE A 15 -20.61 3.04 11.16
N SER A 16 -21.13 3.71 10.13
CA SER A 16 -21.86 3.08 9.04
C SER A 16 -21.02 1.98 8.38
N PRO A 17 -21.65 0.96 7.76
CA PRO A 17 -20.93 -0.11 7.09
C PRO A 17 -19.99 0.48 6.02
N ILE A 18 -18.76 -0.05 6.03
CA ILE A 18 -17.64 0.16 5.09
C ILE A 18 -18.16 0.18 3.63
N PRO A 19 -17.55 0.96 2.72
CA PRO A 19 -18.18 1.41 1.47
C PRO A 19 -18.63 0.27 0.56
N LYS A 20 -19.72 0.52 -0.18
CA LYS A 20 -20.37 -0.43 -1.11
C LYS A 20 -19.51 -0.88 -2.32
N LYS A 21 -18.33 -0.30 -2.55
CA LYS A 21 -17.51 -0.55 -3.76
C LYS A 21 -16.04 -0.76 -3.37
N ARG A 22 -15.40 -1.75 -3.99
CA ARG A 22 -13.98 -2.09 -3.76
C ARG A 22 -13.09 -0.96 -4.30
N PRO A 23 -12.01 -0.57 -3.60
CA PRO A 23 -10.98 0.33 -4.13
C PRO A 23 -10.47 -0.10 -5.50
N TYR A 24 -10.11 0.87 -6.33
CA TYR A 24 -9.53 0.67 -7.67
C TYR A 24 -10.46 -0.02 -8.67
N THR A 25 -11.75 0.34 -8.71
CA THR A 25 -12.68 -0.06 -9.79
C THR A 25 -12.80 1.05 -10.85
N ALA A 26 -13.47 2.16 -10.54
CA ALA A 26 -13.52 3.37 -11.34
C ALA A 26 -12.16 4.06 -11.43
N PHE A 27 -11.39 4.12 -10.33
CA PHE A 27 -10.11 4.81 -10.31
C PHE A 27 -9.07 4.18 -11.24
N ALA A 28 -9.12 2.85 -11.44
CA ALA A 28 -8.16 2.11 -12.27
C ALA A 28 -7.98 2.74 -13.67
N SER A 29 -9.08 3.19 -14.29
CA SER A 29 -9.09 3.78 -15.63
C SER A 29 -8.25 5.06 -15.78
N ILE A 30 -8.06 5.82 -14.71
CA ILE A 30 -7.27 7.06 -14.70
C ILE A 30 -6.03 6.98 -13.81
N TYR A 31 -5.86 5.88 -13.05
CA TYR A 31 -4.78 5.66 -12.10
C TYR A 31 -3.41 5.98 -12.69
N ASP A 32 -3.14 5.42 -13.86
CA ASP A 32 -1.87 5.58 -14.55
C ASP A 32 -1.59 7.00 -15.05
N GLY A 33 -2.63 7.79 -15.28
CA GLY A 33 -2.55 9.21 -15.63
C GLY A 33 -2.23 10.06 -14.40
N VAL A 34 -2.87 9.76 -13.27
CA VAL A 34 -2.58 10.38 -11.96
C VAL A 34 -1.15 10.06 -11.52
N MET A 35 -0.72 8.80 -11.66
CA MET A 35 0.60 8.30 -11.27
C MET A 35 1.71 8.60 -12.28
N LYS A 36 1.46 9.45 -13.28
CA LYS A 36 2.41 9.71 -14.38
C LYS A 36 3.78 10.21 -13.92
N ARG A 37 3.84 10.92 -12.79
CA ARG A 37 5.08 11.49 -12.23
C ARG A 37 5.62 10.70 -11.03
N ALA A 38 5.06 9.53 -10.73
CA ALA A 38 5.53 8.72 -9.63
C ALA A 38 6.99 8.26 -9.86
N PRO A 39 7.86 8.34 -8.85
CA PRO A 39 9.28 8.03 -8.97
C PRO A 39 9.55 6.51 -8.91
N TYR A 40 8.89 5.74 -9.79
CA TYR A 40 9.00 4.28 -9.83
C TYR A 40 10.43 3.75 -9.94
N ARG A 41 11.32 4.50 -10.62
CA ARG A 41 12.74 4.17 -10.73
C ARG A 41 13.43 4.22 -9.36
N ASP A 42 13.13 5.22 -8.55
CA ASP A 42 13.74 5.41 -7.23
C ASP A 42 13.22 4.36 -6.25
N TRP A 43 11.92 4.04 -6.32
CA TRP A 43 11.33 2.94 -5.57
C TRP A 43 11.98 1.60 -5.92
N ALA A 44 12.11 1.29 -7.20
CA ALA A 44 12.79 0.08 -7.67
C ALA A 44 14.26 0.02 -7.23
N LYS A 45 14.96 1.16 -7.21
CA LYS A 45 16.34 1.25 -6.73
C LYS A 45 16.42 0.84 -5.26
N MET A 46 15.58 1.40 -4.38
CA MET A 46 15.62 1.06 -2.95
C MET A 46 15.19 -0.39 -2.67
N ILE A 47 14.23 -0.93 -3.45
CA ILE A 47 13.88 -2.37 -3.40
C ILE A 47 15.11 -3.23 -3.68
N LEU A 48 15.88 -2.92 -4.72
CA LEU A 48 17.08 -3.69 -5.07
C LEU A 48 18.21 -3.51 -4.04
N GLU A 49 18.36 -2.29 -3.49
CA GLU A 49 19.28 -2.05 -2.36
C GLU A 49 18.90 -2.88 -1.14
N SER A 50 17.61 -2.99 -0.81
CA SER A 50 17.15 -3.83 0.31
C SER A 50 17.48 -5.31 0.10
N TYR A 51 17.34 -5.79 -1.15
CA TYR A 51 17.70 -7.16 -1.49
C TYR A 51 19.20 -7.38 -1.31
N GLN A 52 20.02 -6.40 -1.72
CA GLN A 52 21.46 -6.45 -1.53
C GLN A 52 21.87 -6.40 -0.06
N ILE A 53 21.20 -5.59 0.77
CA ILE A 53 21.40 -5.54 2.23
C ILE A 53 21.14 -6.91 2.86
N GLY A 54 20.03 -7.56 2.51
CA GLY A 54 19.64 -8.82 3.13
C GLY A 54 20.38 -10.05 2.62
N THR A 55 20.92 -10.01 1.39
CA THR A 55 21.45 -11.21 0.71
C THR A 55 22.89 -11.10 0.22
N GLN A 56 23.47 -9.89 0.17
CA GLN A 56 24.75 -9.58 -0.49
C GLN A 56 24.79 -9.88 -2.00
N LYS A 57 23.64 -10.15 -2.62
CA LYS A 57 23.49 -10.39 -4.05
C LYS A 57 22.95 -9.14 -4.76
N ILE A 58 23.24 -9.03 -6.05
CA ILE A 58 22.88 -7.84 -6.84
C ILE A 58 21.41 -7.88 -7.28
N HIS A 59 20.91 -9.04 -7.70
CA HIS A 59 19.56 -9.16 -8.27
C HIS A 59 18.82 -10.38 -7.71
N PRO A 60 17.52 -10.23 -7.38
CA PRO A 60 16.67 -11.35 -7.03
C PRO A 60 16.42 -12.24 -8.24
N LYS A 61 16.30 -13.55 -7.99
CA LYS A 61 15.90 -14.51 -9.03
C LYS A 61 14.41 -14.46 -9.28
N ILE A 62 13.61 -14.41 -8.21
CA ILE A 62 12.16 -14.47 -8.29
C ILE A 62 11.52 -13.58 -7.22
N ALA A 63 10.77 -12.58 -7.66
CA ALA A 63 10.17 -11.59 -6.78
C ALA A 63 8.64 -11.63 -6.80
N LEU A 64 8.02 -11.43 -5.64
CA LEU A 64 6.57 -11.26 -5.49
C LEU A 64 6.24 -9.82 -5.09
N ASP A 65 5.38 -9.16 -5.86
CA ASP A 65 4.83 -7.83 -5.59
C ASP A 65 3.43 -7.93 -4.99
N LEU A 66 3.25 -7.46 -3.76
CA LEU A 66 1.98 -7.47 -3.04
C LEU A 66 1.27 -6.13 -3.20
N GLY A 67 0.06 -6.15 -3.76
CA GLY A 67 -0.63 -4.93 -4.20
C GLY A 67 -0.05 -4.40 -5.51
N CYS A 68 0.27 -5.29 -6.44
CA CYS A 68 1.07 -4.96 -7.63
C CYS A 68 0.41 -3.96 -8.59
N GLY A 69 -0.91 -3.75 -8.48
CA GLY A 69 -1.66 -2.79 -9.28
C GLY A 69 -1.44 -2.97 -10.79
N THR A 70 -1.13 -1.87 -11.48
CA THR A 70 -0.82 -1.87 -12.92
C THR A 70 0.58 -2.39 -13.25
N CYS A 71 1.35 -2.83 -12.25
CA CYS A 71 2.69 -3.41 -12.38
C CYS A 71 3.72 -2.47 -13.04
N LYS A 72 3.50 -1.15 -13.10
CA LYS A 72 4.39 -0.21 -13.79
C LYS A 72 5.83 -0.21 -13.27
N ILE A 73 6.01 -0.44 -11.98
CA ILE A 73 7.33 -0.48 -11.34
C ILE A 73 8.21 -1.62 -11.89
N TRP A 74 7.61 -2.70 -12.41
CA TRP A 74 8.33 -3.88 -12.90
C TRP A 74 9.25 -3.61 -14.09
N LYS A 75 9.01 -2.52 -14.83
CA LYS A 75 9.90 -2.05 -15.92
C LYS A 75 11.28 -1.61 -15.43
N PHE A 76 11.39 -1.29 -14.15
CA PHE A 76 12.64 -0.84 -13.51
C PHE A 76 13.34 -1.95 -12.72
N LEU A 77 12.73 -3.14 -12.64
CA LEU A 77 13.35 -4.32 -12.05
C LEU A 77 14.15 -5.11 -13.11
N PRO A 78 15.21 -5.84 -12.71
CA PRO A 78 16.08 -6.55 -13.63
C PRO A 78 15.29 -7.51 -14.53
N SER A 79 15.61 -7.52 -15.83
CA SER A 79 14.93 -8.40 -16.80
C SER A 79 15.14 -9.89 -16.51
N SER A 80 16.22 -10.23 -15.79
CA SER A 80 16.53 -11.58 -15.32
C SER A 80 15.70 -12.04 -14.12
N THR A 81 15.01 -11.13 -13.43
CA THR A 81 14.16 -11.46 -12.29
C THR A 81 12.81 -11.93 -12.79
N GLU A 82 12.40 -13.14 -12.42
CA GLU A 82 11.03 -13.60 -12.61
C GLU A 82 10.09 -12.83 -11.67
N LEU A 83 9.03 -12.23 -12.21
CA LEU A 83 8.13 -11.37 -11.44
C LEU A 83 6.76 -12.00 -11.31
N TRP A 84 6.26 -12.00 -10.07
CA TRP A 84 4.92 -12.38 -9.71
C TRP A 84 4.24 -11.23 -8.99
N GLY A 85 2.92 -11.13 -9.12
CA GLY A 85 2.13 -10.10 -8.46
C GLY A 85 0.82 -10.65 -7.93
N ILE A 86 0.40 -10.17 -6.75
CA ILE A 86 -0.95 -10.37 -6.22
C ILE A 86 -1.62 -9.00 -6.13
N ASP A 87 -2.83 -8.89 -6.65
CA ASP A 87 -3.70 -7.73 -6.46
C ASP A 87 -5.15 -8.18 -6.36
N ASN A 88 -5.98 -7.45 -5.61
CA ASN A 88 -7.41 -7.75 -5.47
C ASN A 88 -8.26 -7.06 -6.55
N SER A 89 -7.65 -6.21 -7.39
CA SER A 89 -8.32 -5.47 -8.45
C SER A 89 -8.13 -6.12 -9.83
N PRO A 90 -9.14 -6.82 -10.37
CA PRO A 90 -9.10 -7.31 -11.74
C PRO A 90 -8.93 -6.18 -12.76
N GLU A 91 -9.44 -4.97 -12.50
CA GLU A 91 -9.28 -3.82 -13.39
C GLU A 91 -7.82 -3.38 -13.49
N MET A 92 -7.09 -3.34 -12.35
CA MET A 92 -5.67 -2.98 -12.33
C MET A 92 -4.81 -4.03 -13.03
N LEU A 93 -5.10 -5.31 -12.79
CA LEU A 93 -4.40 -6.42 -13.46
C LEU A 93 -4.66 -6.43 -14.98
N GLN A 94 -5.89 -6.15 -15.40
CA GLN A 94 -6.24 -6.05 -16.82
C GLN A 94 -5.49 -4.90 -17.51
N ILE A 95 -5.28 -3.77 -16.82
CA ILE A 95 -4.47 -2.67 -17.34
C ILE A 95 -3.02 -3.13 -17.54
N ALA A 96 -2.44 -3.83 -16.56
CA ALA A 96 -1.09 -4.38 -16.68
C ALA A 96 -0.96 -5.34 -17.89
N ASP A 97 -1.95 -6.21 -18.09
CA ASP A 97 -2.02 -7.12 -19.23
C ASP A 97 -2.12 -6.37 -20.56
N SER A 98 -2.98 -5.35 -20.64
CA SER A 98 -3.16 -4.53 -21.85
C SER A 98 -1.90 -3.77 -22.25
N GLN A 99 -1.07 -3.39 -21.26
CA GLN A 99 0.22 -2.75 -21.45
C GLN A 99 1.37 -3.74 -21.69
N GLN A 100 1.06 -5.04 -21.76
CA GLN A 100 2.02 -6.12 -21.98
C GLN A 100 3.16 -6.10 -20.95
N ILE A 101 2.85 -5.78 -19.69
CA ILE A 101 3.83 -5.86 -18.61
C ILE A 101 4.20 -7.33 -18.39
N ARG A 102 5.51 -7.63 -18.42
CA ARG A 102 6.07 -8.98 -18.20
C ARG A 102 5.65 -9.56 -16.84
N GLY A 103 5.84 -10.87 -16.63
CA GLY A 103 5.62 -11.52 -15.34
C GLY A 103 4.21 -12.08 -15.15
N VAL A 104 4.01 -12.83 -14.06
CA VAL A 104 2.79 -13.55 -13.73
C VAL A 104 1.95 -12.73 -12.75
N ARG A 105 0.66 -12.61 -12.99
CA ARG A 105 -0.28 -11.92 -12.11
C ARG A 105 -1.32 -12.89 -11.56
N LYS A 106 -1.69 -12.72 -10.29
CA LYS A 106 -2.74 -13.49 -9.62
C LYS A 106 -3.75 -12.52 -9.00
N LEU A 107 -5.01 -12.70 -9.35
CA LEU A 107 -6.11 -12.08 -8.60
C LEU A 107 -6.19 -12.75 -7.22
N GLY A 108 -6.11 -11.97 -6.14
CA GLY A 108 -6.14 -12.50 -4.79
C GLY A 108 -6.18 -11.44 -3.70
N ASP A 109 -6.55 -11.86 -2.51
CA ASP A 109 -6.54 -11.03 -1.30
C ASP A 109 -5.23 -11.26 -0.53
N LEU A 110 -4.60 -10.20 -0.03
CA LEU A 110 -3.40 -10.34 0.78
C LEU A 110 -3.67 -10.94 2.17
N LEU A 111 -4.92 -10.94 2.64
CA LEU A 111 -5.33 -11.71 3.83
C LEU A 111 -5.37 -13.22 3.59
N SER A 112 -5.37 -13.66 2.33
CA SER A 112 -5.34 -15.07 1.93
C SER A 112 -4.73 -15.22 0.53
N PHE A 113 -3.41 -15.38 0.47
CA PHE A 113 -2.65 -15.47 -0.75
C PHE A 113 -3.19 -16.59 -1.65
N PRO A 114 -3.32 -16.36 -2.95
CA PRO A 114 -3.62 -17.42 -3.90
C PRO A 114 -2.49 -18.45 -3.89
N LYS A 115 -2.76 -19.66 -4.37
CA LYS A 115 -1.73 -20.73 -4.43
C LYS A 115 -0.57 -20.32 -5.36
N LEU A 116 0.62 -20.12 -4.79
CA LEU A 116 1.80 -19.67 -5.53
C LEU A 116 2.66 -20.83 -6.08
N ASN A 117 2.59 -22.03 -5.46
CA ASN A 117 3.37 -23.23 -5.84
C ASN A 117 4.90 -23.05 -5.91
N GLN A 118 5.44 -21.98 -5.32
CA GLN A 118 6.86 -21.67 -5.28
C GLN A 118 7.15 -20.71 -4.13
N SER A 119 8.44 -20.50 -3.85
CA SER A 119 8.92 -19.55 -2.86
C SER A 119 9.72 -18.44 -3.52
N PHE A 120 9.87 -17.32 -2.80
CA PHE A 120 10.40 -16.07 -3.34
C PHE A 120 11.66 -15.63 -2.60
N ASP A 121 12.70 -15.20 -3.33
CA ASP A 121 13.91 -14.65 -2.69
C ASP A 121 13.78 -13.15 -2.40
N LEU A 122 12.83 -12.47 -3.06
CA LEU A 122 12.36 -11.13 -2.72
C LEU A 122 10.82 -11.10 -2.68
N ILE A 123 10.25 -10.52 -1.63
CA ILE A 123 8.87 -10.06 -1.63
C ILE A 123 8.91 -8.55 -1.42
N PHE A 124 8.11 -7.79 -2.16
CA PHE A 124 7.97 -6.36 -1.92
C PHE A 124 6.51 -5.89 -1.95
N SER A 125 6.21 -4.81 -1.23
CA SER A 125 4.90 -4.16 -1.25
C SER A 125 5.08 -2.65 -1.14
N VAL A 126 4.72 -1.92 -2.19
CA VAL A 126 5.00 -0.48 -2.27
C VAL A 126 3.75 0.33 -2.54
N HIS A 127 3.91 1.65 -2.42
CA HIS A 127 2.86 2.64 -2.56
C HIS A 127 1.77 2.39 -1.53
N ASP A 128 2.19 2.43 -0.24
CA ASP A 128 1.35 2.38 0.96
C ASP A 128 0.26 1.30 1.01
N THR A 129 0.45 0.21 0.27
CA THR A 129 -0.47 -0.93 0.21
C THR A 129 -0.78 -1.49 1.60
N LEU A 130 0.22 -1.60 2.48
CA LEU A 130 0.00 -2.14 3.82
C LEU A 130 -0.76 -1.19 4.75
N ASN A 131 -0.88 0.10 4.41
CA ASN A 131 -1.72 1.01 5.18
C ASN A 131 -3.22 0.74 4.98
N TYR A 132 -3.64 -0.07 4.00
CA TYR A 132 -5.05 -0.44 3.83
C TYR A 132 -5.58 -1.34 4.96
N PHE A 133 -4.72 -2.08 5.65
CA PHE A 133 -5.13 -2.96 6.76
C PHE A 133 -5.44 -2.14 8.01
N GLN A 134 -6.62 -2.35 8.57
CA GLN A 134 -7.16 -1.51 9.65
C GLN A 134 -6.91 -2.11 11.04
N LYS A 135 -6.47 -3.38 11.09
CA LYS A 135 -6.26 -4.11 12.33
C LYS A 135 -4.88 -4.76 12.37
N GLU A 136 -4.28 -4.82 13.55
CA GLU A 136 -2.98 -5.46 13.74
C GLU A 136 -3.03 -6.97 13.39
N GLU A 137 -4.16 -7.64 13.64
CA GLU A 137 -4.34 -9.05 13.32
C GLU A 137 -4.38 -9.31 11.80
N GLU A 138 -4.84 -8.34 11.01
CA GLU A 138 -4.80 -8.41 9.55
C GLU A 138 -3.35 -8.34 9.06
N LEU A 139 -2.56 -7.39 9.58
CA LEU A 139 -1.14 -7.27 9.30
C LEU A 139 -0.36 -8.52 9.73
N SER A 140 -0.64 -9.07 10.91
CA SER A 140 -0.04 -10.34 11.35
C SER A 140 -0.31 -11.48 10.37
N ARG A 141 -1.54 -11.57 9.82
CA ARG A 141 -1.87 -12.58 8.80
C ARG A 141 -1.12 -12.36 7.49
N VAL A 142 -1.02 -11.11 7.03
CA VAL A 142 -0.24 -10.78 5.83
C VAL A 142 1.22 -11.16 6.03
N PHE A 143 1.85 -10.75 7.14
CA PHE A 143 3.25 -11.03 7.41
C PHE A 143 3.56 -12.51 7.65
N ALA A 144 2.63 -13.27 8.26
CA ALA A 144 2.76 -14.72 8.35
C ALA A 144 2.79 -15.38 6.96
N GLN A 145 1.98 -14.90 6.02
CA GLN A 145 1.98 -15.40 4.65
C GLN A 145 3.21 -14.97 3.86
N VAL A 146 3.69 -13.73 4.05
CA VAL A 146 4.98 -13.26 3.53
C VAL A 146 6.10 -14.19 4.01
N SER A 147 6.19 -14.42 5.31
CA SER A 147 7.18 -15.31 5.92
C SER A 147 7.08 -16.73 5.34
N ALA A 148 5.87 -17.27 5.18
CA ALA A 148 5.68 -18.59 4.57
C ALA A 148 6.11 -18.65 3.09
N ALA A 149 5.85 -17.60 2.31
CA ALA A 149 6.17 -17.52 0.88
C ALA A 149 7.65 -17.22 0.61
N LEU A 150 8.37 -16.62 1.55
CA LEU A 150 9.80 -16.36 1.43
C LEU A 150 10.63 -17.64 1.47
N GLU A 151 11.64 -17.71 0.61
CA GLU A 151 12.76 -18.63 0.72
C GLU A 151 13.52 -18.40 2.04
N LYS A 152 14.31 -19.40 2.46
CA LYS A 152 15.24 -19.19 3.59
C LYS A 152 16.19 -18.03 3.28
N ASN A 153 16.33 -17.10 4.22
CA ASN A 153 17.08 -15.85 4.05
C ASN A 153 16.54 -14.91 2.95
N GLY A 154 15.30 -15.13 2.47
CA GLY A 154 14.64 -14.21 1.55
C GLY A 154 14.36 -12.85 2.20
N VAL A 155 14.28 -11.82 1.37
CA VAL A 155 14.08 -10.42 1.81
C VAL A 155 12.64 -9.99 1.59
N PHE A 156 12.08 -9.30 2.58
CA PHE A 156 10.83 -8.56 2.45
C PHE A 156 11.10 -7.06 2.51
N PHE A 157 10.67 -6.33 1.48
CA PHE A 157 10.71 -4.88 1.45
C PHE A 157 9.30 -4.31 1.45
N PHE A 158 9.05 -3.25 2.20
CA PHE A 158 7.80 -2.52 2.05
C PHE A 158 7.91 -1.06 2.46
N ASP A 159 7.00 -0.22 1.98
CA ASP A 159 6.78 1.11 2.52
C ASP A 159 5.43 1.25 3.21
N VAL A 160 5.37 2.23 4.11
CA VAL A 160 4.13 2.68 4.74
C VAL A 160 4.12 4.19 4.86
N SER A 161 2.97 4.79 4.54
CA SER A 161 2.67 6.19 4.82
C SER A 161 2.62 6.43 6.33
N THR A 162 3.26 7.51 6.78
CA THR A 162 3.28 7.90 8.19
C THR A 162 2.08 8.78 8.55
N SER A 163 1.80 8.90 9.85
CA SER A 163 0.80 9.86 10.36
C SER A 163 1.17 11.31 9.99
N GLU A 164 2.47 11.63 9.95
CA GLU A 164 2.96 12.94 9.51
C GLU A 164 2.65 13.22 8.03
N ASN A 165 2.76 12.20 7.16
CA ASN A 165 2.33 12.31 5.77
C ASN A 165 0.85 12.68 5.68
N PHE A 166 0.00 11.96 6.41
CA PHE A 166 -1.44 12.20 6.40
C PHE A 166 -1.78 13.62 6.87
N ARG A 167 -1.18 14.09 7.97
CA ARG A 167 -1.37 15.46 8.46
C ARG A 167 -0.88 16.53 7.48
N LYS A 168 0.36 16.41 6.99
CA LYS A 168 1.02 17.45 6.19
C LYS A 168 0.50 17.49 4.74
N ASN A 169 0.33 16.31 4.15
CA ASN A 169 0.12 16.19 2.71
C ASN A 169 -1.32 15.90 2.33
N PHE A 170 -2.16 15.36 3.23
CA PHE A 170 -3.52 14.93 2.89
C PHE A 170 -4.62 15.64 3.68
N GLN A 171 -4.42 15.95 4.96
CA GLN A 171 -5.45 16.51 5.82
C GLN A 171 -6.11 17.76 5.22
N ASP A 172 -7.44 17.76 5.18
CA ASP A 172 -8.29 18.83 4.66
C ASP A 172 -7.99 19.26 3.22
N LYS A 173 -7.29 18.42 2.45
CA LYS A 173 -6.98 18.70 1.05
C LYS A 173 -8.04 18.17 0.11
N VAL A 174 -8.41 19.03 -0.83
CA VAL A 174 -9.28 18.69 -1.96
C VAL A 174 -8.54 19.00 -3.26
N LEU A 175 -8.33 17.98 -4.07
CA LEU A 175 -7.80 18.12 -5.43
C LEU A 175 -8.94 17.92 -6.44
N LYS A 176 -8.92 18.72 -7.49
CA LYS A 176 -9.87 18.63 -8.59
C LYS A 176 -9.09 18.49 -9.88
N GLU A 177 -9.28 17.37 -10.56
CA GLU A 177 -8.56 17.05 -11.79
C GLU A 177 -9.53 16.71 -12.91
N THR A 178 -9.07 16.84 -14.16
CA THR A 178 -9.82 16.45 -15.34
C THR A 178 -8.93 15.58 -16.22
N HIS A 179 -9.39 14.37 -16.46
CA HIS A 179 -8.72 13.33 -17.24
C HIS A 179 -9.60 12.99 -18.45
N GLY A 180 -9.32 13.61 -19.59
CA GLY A 180 -10.18 13.52 -20.77
C GLY A 180 -11.58 14.10 -20.50
N LYS A 181 -12.62 13.26 -20.55
CA LYS A 181 -14.01 13.65 -20.26
C LYS A 181 -14.44 13.37 -18.81
N THR A 182 -13.56 12.78 -18.01
CA THR A 182 -13.82 12.43 -16.61
C THR A 182 -13.23 13.48 -15.69
N LYS A 183 -14.05 13.99 -14.77
CA LYS A 183 -13.64 14.85 -13.67
C LYS A 183 -13.47 14.00 -12.42
N LEU A 184 -12.39 14.24 -11.69
CA LEU A 184 -12.11 13.66 -10.38
C LEU A 184 -12.15 14.77 -9.34
N VAL A 185 -12.89 14.56 -8.26
CA VAL A 185 -12.74 15.31 -7.01
C VAL A 185 -12.18 14.35 -5.96
N TRP A 186 -10.94 14.59 -5.54
CA TRP A 186 -10.23 13.81 -4.54
C TRP A 186 -10.26 14.58 -3.23
N LYS A 187 -10.97 14.07 -2.22
CA LYS A 187 -11.08 14.66 -0.88
C LYS A 187 -10.41 13.76 0.13
N ASN A 188 -9.75 14.37 1.11
CA ASN A 188 -9.04 13.65 2.16
C ASN A 188 -9.44 14.19 3.54
N GLU A 189 -9.76 13.28 4.45
CA GLU A 189 -10.15 13.55 5.82
C GLU A 189 -9.31 12.67 6.75
N PHE A 190 -8.46 13.27 7.59
CA PHE A 190 -7.60 12.54 8.51
C PHE A 190 -8.10 12.67 9.94
N ASP A 191 -8.31 11.54 10.61
CA ASP A 191 -8.66 11.49 12.03
C ASP A 191 -7.42 11.17 12.88
N PRO A 192 -6.91 12.14 13.67
CA PRO A 192 -5.72 11.93 14.49
C PRO A 192 -5.94 11.00 15.69
N GLU A 193 -7.18 10.80 16.16
CA GLU A 193 -7.46 9.89 17.28
C GLU A 193 -7.36 8.43 16.84
N THR A 194 -7.89 8.12 15.66
CA THR A 194 -7.86 6.75 15.09
C THR A 194 -6.66 6.52 14.18
N SER A 195 -5.93 7.57 13.82
CA SER A 195 -4.85 7.58 12.81
C SER A 195 -5.28 7.02 11.46
N VAL A 196 -6.54 7.26 11.08
CA VAL A 196 -7.12 6.83 9.81
C VAL A 196 -7.28 8.03 8.87
N LEU A 197 -6.73 7.90 7.67
CA LEU A 197 -7.00 8.76 6.53
C LEU A 197 -8.12 8.14 5.69
N LYS A 198 -9.21 8.88 5.52
CA LYS A 198 -10.27 8.58 4.55
C LYS A 198 -10.04 9.41 3.30
N THR A 199 -9.92 8.73 2.16
CA THR A 199 -9.84 9.36 0.84
C THR A 199 -11.13 9.06 0.06
N SER A 200 -11.82 10.10 -0.40
CA SER A 200 -13.03 9.98 -1.23
C SER A 200 -12.72 10.45 -2.65
N LEU A 201 -12.88 9.56 -3.61
CA LEU A 201 -12.65 9.81 -5.03
C LEU A 201 -14.00 9.86 -5.74
N GLU A 202 -14.45 11.08 -6.06
CA GLU A 202 -15.71 11.33 -6.75
C GLU A 202 -15.45 11.51 -8.26
N PHE A 203 -15.94 10.58 -9.06
CA PHE A 203 -15.80 10.59 -10.52
C PHE A 203 -17.09 11.07 -11.17
N SER A 204 -16.98 12.00 -12.11
CA SER A 204 -18.12 12.47 -12.90
C SER A 204 -17.75 12.69 -14.37
N GLY A 205 -18.63 12.28 -15.28
CA GLY A 205 -18.42 12.42 -16.73
C GLY A 205 -19.55 11.78 -17.53
N PRO A 206 -19.50 11.82 -18.88
CA PRO A 206 -20.51 11.18 -19.70
C PRO A 206 -20.62 9.68 -19.39
N GLY A 207 -21.75 9.26 -18.84
CA GLY A 207 -22.01 7.86 -18.46
C GLY A 207 -21.25 7.39 -17.20
N ILE A 208 -20.58 8.27 -16.46
CA ILE A 208 -19.80 7.94 -15.26
C ILE A 208 -20.26 8.84 -14.10
N SER A 209 -20.72 8.22 -13.02
CA SER A 209 -21.00 8.87 -11.73
C SER A 209 -20.71 7.86 -10.63
N GLU A 210 -19.49 7.90 -10.10
CA GLU A 210 -18.97 6.87 -9.19
C GLU A 210 -18.30 7.52 -7.98
N LEU A 211 -18.38 6.84 -6.83
CA LEU A 211 -17.67 7.20 -5.61
C LEU A 211 -16.86 6.00 -5.16
N GLU A 212 -15.57 6.20 -4.95
CA GLU A 212 -14.70 5.24 -4.28
C GLU A 212 -14.17 5.83 -2.98
N GLU A 213 -14.10 5.01 -1.94
CA GLU A 213 -13.59 5.41 -0.64
C GLU A 213 -12.45 4.47 -0.25
N HIS A 214 -11.31 5.06 0.09
CA HIS A 214 -10.09 4.37 0.47
C HIS A 214 -9.77 4.74 1.92
N TYR A 215 -9.33 3.77 2.70
CA TYR A 215 -9.00 3.96 4.12
C TYR A 215 -7.58 3.49 4.35
N HIS A 216 -6.75 4.42 4.80
CA HIS A 216 -5.37 4.15 5.17
C HIS A 216 -5.19 4.38 6.66
N ARG A 217 -4.59 3.44 7.37
CA ARG A 217 -4.25 3.58 8.79
C ARG A 217 -2.75 3.76 8.93
N ALA A 218 -2.34 4.78 9.68
CA ALA A 218 -0.97 4.91 10.14
C ALA A 218 -0.83 4.19 11.48
N TYR A 219 0.23 3.40 11.61
CA TYR A 219 0.60 2.76 12.86
C TYR A 219 1.93 3.33 13.37
N PRO A 220 2.13 3.40 14.70
CA PRO A 220 3.43 3.70 15.29
C PRO A 220 4.51 2.69 14.85
N LEU A 221 5.76 3.13 14.87
CA LEU A 221 6.90 2.31 14.45
C LEU A 221 7.05 1.04 15.31
N GLU A 222 6.74 1.16 16.60
CA GLU A 222 6.79 0.07 17.58
C GLU A 222 5.77 -1.02 17.24
N THR A 223 4.58 -0.64 16.73
CA THR A 223 3.55 -1.58 16.28
C THR A 223 4.04 -2.37 15.08
N TRP A 224 4.57 -1.70 14.05
CA TRP A 224 5.17 -2.40 12.90
C TRP A 224 6.25 -3.38 13.34
N SER A 225 7.16 -2.91 14.20
CA SER A 225 8.28 -3.71 14.70
C SER A 225 7.84 -4.98 15.42
N LYS A 226 6.85 -4.85 16.30
CA LYS A 226 6.29 -5.97 17.07
C LYS A 226 5.61 -7.01 16.17
N ILE A 227 4.78 -6.56 15.22
CA ILE A 227 4.02 -7.47 14.34
C ILE A 227 4.98 -8.25 13.42
N LEU A 228 6.01 -7.58 12.87
CA LEU A 228 7.03 -8.22 12.02
C LEU A 228 7.79 -9.31 12.79
N GLN A 229 8.31 -9.00 13.97
CA GLN A 229 9.07 -9.95 14.80
C GLN A 229 8.22 -11.17 15.17
N ASN A 230 6.96 -10.95 15.58
CA ASN A 230 6.03 -12.03 15.90
C ASN A 230 5.65 -12.90 14.68
N SER A 231 5.90 -12.41 13.47
CA SER A 231 5.63 -13.11 12.20
C SER A 231 6.87 -13.80 11.63
N GLY A 232 7.97 -13.87 12.38
CA GLY A 232 9.22 -14.51 11.93
C GLY A 232 10.00 -13.68 10.92
N LEU A 233 9.83 -12.35 10.95
CA LEU A 233 10.57 -11.41 10.11
C LEU A 233 11.50 -10.55 10.97
N GLU A 234 12.79 -10.72 10.76
CA GLU A 234 13.85 -9.89 11.36
C GLU A 234 13.96 -8.57 10.60
N ILE A 235 13.97 -7.44 11.30
CA ILE A 235 14.20 -6.12 10.68
C ILE A 235 15.70 -5.91 10.53
N LEU A 236 16.16 -5.73 9.29
CA LEU A 236 17.55 -5.44 8.98
C LEU A 236 17.84 -3.93 8.91
N GLY A 237 16.81 -3.11 8.65
CA GLY A 237 16.94 -1.67 8.51
C GLY A 237 15.60 -1.00 8.28
N ILE A 238 15.54 0.29 8.66
CA ILE A 238 14.39 1.16 8.43
C ILE A 238 14.92 2.45 7.81
N GLY A 239 14.34 2.83 6.68
CA GLY A 239 14.63 4.05 5.94
C GLY A 239 13.45 4.99 5.88
N SER A 240 13.66 6.14 5.24
CA SER A 240 12.66 7.18 5.06
C SER A 240 12.57 7.66 3.62
N ASP A 241 11.34 7.91 3.17
CA ASP A 241 11.01 8.64 1.95
C ASP A 241 11.61 8.09 0.65
N TYR A 242 12.06 6.84 0.63
CA TYR A 242 12.86 6.29 -0.47
C TYR A 242 14.19 7.01 -0.72
N GLU A 243 14.68 7.77 0.27
CA GLU A 243 15.88 8.60 0.18
C GLU A 243 17.09 7.98 0.89
N ALA A 244 16.88 7.46 2.10
CA ALA A 244 17.97 6.94 2.94
C ALA A 244 17.50 5.82 3.86
N TRP A 245 18.44 4.95 4.26
CA TRP A 245 18.26 3.94 5.31
C TRP A 245 18.44 4.56 6.72
N GLU A 246 17.74 5.66 6.97
CA GLU A 246 17.68 6.40 8.22
C GLU A 246 16.23 6.84 8.50
N ILE A 247 15.85 6.96 9.78
CA ILE A 247 14.52 7.45 10.18
C ILE A 247 14.56 8.96 10.33
N PHE A 248 13.80 9.67 9.50
CA PHE A 248 13.62 11.11 9.63
C PHE A 248 12.41 11.46 10.50
N PRO A 249 12.49 12.45 11.40
CA PRO A 249 11.38 12.84 12.28
C PRO A 249 10.09 13.27 11.56
N LYS A 250 10.19 13.70 10.30
CA LYS A 250 9.06 14.18 9.48
C LYS A 250 8.94 13.42 8.17
N ALA A 251 9.39 12.16 8.17
CA ALA A 251 9.29 11.29 7.00
C ALA A 251 7.84 11.13 6.55
N ASN A 252 7.59 11.20 5.25
CA ASN A 252 6.26 10.89 4.70
C ASN A 252 6.06 9.36 4.61
N TYR A 253 7.15 8.63 4.31
CA TYR A 253 7.15 7.18 4.24
C TYR A 253 8.24 6.60 5.14
N TRP A 254 7.95 5.47 5.77
CA TRP A 254 8.97 4.58 6.28
C TRP A 254 9.15 3.41 5.32
N ASN A 255 10.40 3.04 5.05
CA ASN A 255 10.77 1.90 4.23
C ASN A 255 11.41 0.83 5.11
N PHE A 256 10.93 -0.40 5.04
CA PHE A 256 11.45 -1.50 5.85
C PHE A 256 12.19 -2.49 4.96
N VAL A 257 13.33 -2.97 5.45
CA VAL A 257 13.97 -4.18 4.95
C VAL A 257 13.95 -5.23 6.04
N CYS A 258 13.34 -6.37 5.74
CA CYS A 258 13.23 -7.49 6.64
C CYS A 258 13.78 -8.77 6.01
N ARG A 259 14.15 -9.74 6.83
CA ARG A 259 14.60 -11.07 6.41
C ARG A 259 13.83 -12.14 7.17
N LYS A 260 13.49 -13.23 6.47
CA LYS A 260 12.91 -14.41 7.11
C LYS A 260 13.91 -15.07 8.05
N ILE A 261 13.48 -15.31 9.29
CA ILE A 261 14.20 -16.07 10.33
C ILE A 261 14.12 -17.58 10.04
#